data_AF-A0A431TH82-F1
#
_entry.id   AF-A0A431TH82-F1
#
_cell.length_a   1.000
_cell.length_b   1.000
_cell.length_c   1.000
_cell.angle_alpha   90.00
_cell.angle_beta   90.00
_cell.angle_gamma   90.00
#
_symmetry.space_group_name_H-M   'P 1'
#
loop_
_entity.id
_entity.type
_entity.pdbx_description
1 polymer ?
#
loop_
_entity_poly.entity_id
_entity_poly.type
_entity_poly.pdbx_seq_one_letter_code
_entity_poly.pdbx_strand_id
1 'polypeptide(L)'
;MRWEWMFSPYAHHFRRSNQHRNVYLLGVERYQTENWLVGVGVFSNSFGQPSAYAYGGYQWSDLFGQPRLYLKLTAGVMYGYVGEHKDKVPFNHNGWSPLVVPAIGYRLNSRHSLQVSALGTAGLLFSYHFRP
;
A
#
# COMPACT_ATOMS: atom_id res chain seq x y z
N MET A 1 -8.56 1.73 20.33
CA MET A 1 -8.12 0.97 19.13
C MET A 1 -8.82 1.54 17.91
N ARG A 2 -8.12 1.68 16.79
CA ARG A 2 -8.59 2.45 15.62
C ARG A 2 -8.40 1.66 14.34
N TRP A 3 -9.45 1.59 13.53
CA TRP A 3 -9.44 0.91 12.23
C TRP A 3 -9.46 1.93 11.11
N GLU A 4 -8.77 1.64 10.00
CA GLU A 4 -8.86 2.42 8.77
C GLU A 4 -9.03 1.47 7.57
N TRP A 5 -9.99 1.80 6.71
CA TRP A 5 -10.22 1.14 5.43
C TRP A 5 -9.46 1.89 4.35
N MET A 6 -8.79 1.16 3.45
CA MET A 6 -8.04 1.69 2.32
C MET A 6 -8.69 1.25 1.01
N PHE A 7 -8.88 2.18 0.09
CA PHE A 7 -9.27 1.91 -1.29
C PHE A 7 -8.33 2.63 -2.25
N SER A 8 -7.78 1.90 -3.23
CA SER A 8 -6.96 2.49 -4.29
C SER A 8 -7.53 2.12 -5.65
N PRO A 9 -8.07 3.09 -6.41
CA PRO A 9 -8.53 2.85 -7.77
C PRO A 9 -7.42 2.97 -8.82
N TYR A 10 -6.24 3.46 -8.44
CA TYR A 10 -5.23 3.88 -9.40
C TYR A 10 -3.80 3.63 -8.91
N ALA A 11 -2.99 3.09 -9.81
CA ALA A 11 -1.54 3.06 -9.70
C ALA A 11 -0.93 3.72 -10.94
N HIS A 12 0.11 4.52 -10.73
CA HIS A 12 0.91 5.11 -11.78
C HIS A 12 2.22 4.33 -11.93
N HIS A 13 2.44 3.70 -13.08
CA HIS A 13 3.73 3.06 -13.40
C HIS A 13 4.69 4.06 -14.02
N PHE A 14 5.93 4.15 -13.50
CA PHE A 14 6.96 5.02 -14.09
C PHE A 14 7.38 4.57 -15.49
N ARG A 15 7.30 3.26 -15.76
CA ARG A 15 7.54 2.67 -17.08
C ARG A 15 6.36 1.77 -17.43
N ARG A 16 5.50 2.23 -18.34
CA ARG A 16 4.31 1.50 -18.75
C ARG A 16 4.65 0.52 -19.89
N SER A 17 4.01 -0.64 -19.89
CA SER A 17 4.05 -1.61 -20.99
C SER A 17 2.63 -1.96 -21.40
N ASN A 18 2.45 -2.51 -22.60
CA ASN A 18 1.14 -2.94 -23.10
C ASN A 18 0.52 -4.09 -22.29
N GLN A 19 1.31 -4.78 -21.46
CA GLN A 19 0.84 -5.83 -20.58
C GLN A 19 0.26 -5.29 -19.25
N HIS A 20 0.54 -4.03 -18.90
CA HIS A 20 0.10 -3.48 -17.63
C HIS A 20 -1.41 -3.20 -17.62
N ARG A 21 -2.10 -3.80 -16.66
CA ARG A 21 -3.50 -3.58 -16.34
C ARG A 21 -3.66 -2.60 -15.18
N ASN A 22 -4.90 -2.14 -15.00
CA ASN A 22 -5.24 -1.30 -13.85
C ASN A 22 -5.09 -2.09 -12.54
N VAL A 23 -4.50 -1.44 -11.55
CA VAL A 23 -4.34 -1.97 -10.19
C VAL A 23 -5.45 -1.39 -9.31
N TYR A 24 -6.20 -2.28 -8.68
CA TYR A 24 -7.22 -1.94 -7.69
C TYR A 24 -6.84 -2.59 -6.37
N LEU A 25 -6.97 -1.85 -5.27
CA LEU A 25 -6.70 -2.36 -3.93
C LEU A 25 -7.86 -2.05 -2.98
N LEU A 26 -8.18 -3.04 -2.15
CA LEU A 26 -8.98 -2.89 -0.94
C LEU A 26 -8.14 -3.37 0.25
N GLY A 27 -8.19 -2.64 1.34
CA GLY A 27 -7.42 -3.00 2.52
C GLY A 27 -8.04 -2.52 3.81
N VAL A 28 -7.55 -3.08 4.91
CA VAL A 28 -7.89 -2.68 6.25
C VAL A 28 -6.62 -2.69 7.11
N GLU A 29 -6.45 -1.66 7.92
CA GLU A 29 -5.40 -1.59 8.92
C GLU A 29 -5.98 -1.28 10.31
N ARG A 30 -5.32 -1.82 11.33
CA ARG A 30 -5.62 -1.61 12.74
C ARG A 30 -4.42 -0.98 13.42
N TYR A 31 -4.64 0.17 14.04
CA TYR A 31 -3.69 0.80 14.93
C TYR A 31 -3.72 0.12 16.29
N GLN A 32 -2.57 -0.44 16.66
CA GLN A 32 -2.32 -1.07 17.97
C GLN A 32 -2.01 -0.01 19.03
N THR A 33 -1.28 1.04 18.62
CA THR A 33 -1.02 2.26 19.40
C THR A 33 -1.29 3.47 18.51
N GLU A 34 -0.89 4.68 18.91
CA GLU A 34 -1.07 5.86 18.06
C GLU A 34 -0.33 5.77 16.71
N ASN A 35 0.85 5.13 16.71
CA ASN A 35 1.76 5.07 15.57
C ASN A 35 1.92 3.67 14.98
N TRP A 36 1.86 2.61 15.80
CA TRP A 36 2.05 1.23 15.34
C TRP A 36 0.74 0.66 14.78
N LEU A 37 0.85 0.01 13.63
CA LEU A 37 -0.28 -0.59 12.92
C LEU A 37 0.07 -1.97 12.35
N VAL A 38 -0.97 -2.74 12.10
CA VAL A 38 -0.93 -3.97 11.29
C VAL A 38 -2.07 -3.91 10.28
N GLY A 39 -1.89 -4.51 9.11
CA GLY A 39 -2.92 -4.47 8.09
C GLY A 39 -2.80 -5.56 7.05
N VAL A 40 -3.86 -5.66 6.25
CA VAL A 40 -3.93 -6.52 5.08
C VAL A 40 -4.54 -5.74 3.92
N GLY A 41 -3.98 -5.92 2.73
CA GLY A 41 -4.53 -5.42 1.48
C GLY A 41 -4.67 -6.56 0.49
N VAL A 42 -5.78 -6.59 -0.25
CA VAL A 42 -6.00 -7.46 -1.41
C VAL A 42 -6.09 -6.58 -2.65
N PHE A 43 -5.46 -7.01 -3.73
CA PHE A 43 -5.36 -6.20 -4.93
C PHE A 43 -5.23 -7.05 -6.19
N SER A 44 -5.59 -6.46 -7.32
CA SER A 44 -5.23 -6.98 -8.64
C SER A 44 -3.89 -6.38 -9.03
N ASN A 45 -2.86 -7.20 -9.22
CA ASN A 45 -1.54 -6.71 -9.55
C ASN A 45 -1.46 -6.17 -11.00
N SER A 46 -0.30 -5.64 -11.39
CA SER A 46 -0.10 -4.99 -12.70
C SER A 46 -0.35 -5.92 -13.90
N PHE A 47 -0.49 -7.23 -13.68
CA PHE A 47 -0.75 -8.24 -14.69
C PHE A 47 -2.14 -8.89 -14.54
N GLY A 48 -2.99 -8.36 -13.66
CA GLY A 48 -4.35 -8.83 -13.44
C GLY A 48 -4.46 -10.08 -12.57
N GLN A 49 -3.41 -10.46 -11.84
CA GLN A 49 -3.48 -11.58 -10.91
C GLN A 49 -3.98 -11.12 -9.53
N PRO A 50 -4.80 -11.91 -8.84
CA PRO A 50 -5.15 -11.65 -7.45
C PRO A 50 -3.89 -11.72 -6.59
N SER A 51 -3.74 -10.77 -5.70
CA SER A 51 -2.57 -10.63 -4.83
C SER A 51 -2.98 -10.10 -3.47
N ALA A 52 -2.17 -10.35 -2.45
CA ALA A 52 -2.41 -9.90 -1.09
C ALA A 52 -1.11 -9.44 -0.44
N TYR A 53 -1.19 -8.51 0.50
CA TYR A 53 -0.07 -8.01 1.29
C TYR A 53 -0.48 -7.92 2.76
N ALA A 54 0.20 -8.68 3.62
CA ALA A 54 0.03 -8.62 5.06
C ALA A 54 1.26 -7.95 5.68
N TYR A 55 1.04 -6.98 6.57
CA TYR A 55 2.10 -6.09 7.02
C TYR A 55 1.94 -5.58 8.44
N GLY A 56 3.07 -5.20 9.03
CA GLY A 56 3.17 -4.29 10.16
C GLY A 56 3.74 -2.96 9.70
N GLY A 57 3.54 -1.89 10.48
CA GLY A 57 4.07 -0.60 10.12
C GLY A 57 4.05 0.43 11.24
N TYR A 58 4.65 1.57 10.93
CA TYR A 58 4.72 2.72 11.80
C TYR A 58 4.31 3.98 11.03
N GLN A 59 3.59 4.88 11.71
CA GLN A 59 3.22 6.18 11.17
C GLN A 59 3.80 7.32 12.01
N TRP A 60 4.60 8.18 11.39
CA TRP A 60 5.00 9.48 11.91
C TRP A 60 3.99 10.53 11.46
N SER A 61 3.36 11.23 12.41
CA SER A 61 2.41 12.31 12.12
C SER A 61 3.05 13.66 12.39
N ASP A 62 2.37 14.74 12.02
CA ASP A 62 2.84 16.12 12.23
C ASP A 62 4.19 16.39 11.56
N LEU A 63 4.33 15.95 10.31
CA LEU A 63 5.55 16.18 9.56
C LEU A 63 5.73 17.66 9.29
N PHE A 64 6.93 18.17 9.56
CA PHE A 64 7.31 19.55 9.29
C PHE A 64 6.38 20.59 9.96
N GLY A 65 5.77 20.24 11.11
CA GLY A 65 4.81 21.09 11.81
C GLY A 65 3.45 21.22 11.11
N GLN A 66 3.12 20.30 10.19
CA GLN A 66 1.82 20.18 9.57
C GLN A 66 1.05 18.97 10.14
N PRO A 67 0.10 19.16 11.08
CA PRO A 67 -0.60 18.07 11.76
C PRO A 67 -1.40 17.14 10.83
N ARG A 68 -1.75 17.62 9.63
CA ARG A 68 -2.46 16.82 8.61
C ARG A 68 -1.54 15.92 7.80
N LEU A 69 -0.24 16.18 7.78
CA LEU A 69 0.73 15.45 6.97
C LEU A 69 1.38 14.33 7.80
N TYR A 70 1.48 13.14 7.23
CA TYR A 70 2.10 11.98 7.87
C TYR A 70 2.96 11.17 6.91
N LEU A 71 3.98 10.51 7.44
CA LEU A 71 4.79 9.48 6.79
C LEU A 71 4.37 8.14 7.37
N LYS A 72 4.20 7.14 6.52
CA LYS A 72 3.93 5.76 6.92
C LYS A 72 4.95 4.85 6.27
N LEU A 73 5.51 3.92 7.04
CA LEU A 73 6.34 2.85 6.52
C LEU A 73 5.73 1.52 6.94
N THR A 74 5.45 0.67 5.95
CA THR A 74 4.98 -0.69 6.19
C THR A 74 5.99 -1.69 5.68
N ALA A 75 6.11 -2.82 6.36
CA ALA A 75 6.91 -3.95 5.93
C ALA A 75 6.14 -5.24 6.19
N GLY A 76 6.28 -6.20 5.28
CA GLY A 76 5.56 -7.45 5.39
C GLY A 76 5.78 -8.38 4.21
N VAL A 77 4.80 -9.25 3.99
CA VAL A 77 4.87 -10.32 2.99
C VAL A 77 3.70 -10.19 2.03
N MET A 78 4.01 -10.20 0.74
CA MET A 78 3.04 -10.25 -0.34
C MET A 78 2.94 -11.66 -0.92
N TYR A 79 1.73 -12.09 -1.24
CA TYR A 79 1.48 -13.19 -2.15
C TYR A 79 0.94 -12.66 -3.50
N GLY A 80 1.48 -13.14 -4.61
CA GLY A 80 1.09 -12.75 -5.96
C GLY A 80 2.23 -12.92 -6.95
N TYR A 81 2.06 -12.43 -8.18
CA TYR A 81 3.11 -12.51 -9.21
C TYR A 81 3.60 -13.97 -9.39
N VAL A 82 2.74 -14.82 -9.90
CA VAL A 82 3.02 -16.25 -10.10
C VAL A 82 3.19 -16.58 -11.59
N GLY A 83 3.70 -17.78 -11.89
CA GLY A 83 3.89 -18.25 -13.26
C GLY A 83 4.86 -17.38 -14.04
N GLU A 84 4.46 -16.90 -15.21
CA GLU A 84 5.26 -16.05 -16.11
C GLU A 84 5.64 -14.68 -15.52
N HIS A 85 5.01 -14.26 -14.42
CA HIS A 85 5.26 -12.97 -13.78
C HIS A 85 6.05 -13.07 -12.47
N LYS A 86 6.55 -14.25 -12.11
CA LYS A 86 7.29 -14.48 -10.86
C LYS A 86 8.48 -13.54 -10.66
N ASP A 87 9.21 -13.22 -11.73
CA ASP A 87 10.42 -12.39 -11.67
C ASP A 87 10.13 -10.88 -11.74
N LYS A 88 8.85 -10.47 -11.71
CA LYS A 88 8.45 -9.05 -11.74
C LYS A 88 8.53 -8.37 -10.38
N VAL A 89 8.68 -9.14 -9.31
CA VAL A 89 8.86 -8.61 -7.95
C VAL A 89 10.12 -9.21 -7.34
N PRO A 90 10.99 -8.40 -6.70
CA PRO A 90 12.22 -8.89 -6.08
C PRO A 90 11.96 -9.97 -5.04
N PHE A 91 12.91 -10.91 -4.90
CA PHE A 91 12.91 -11.96 -3.88
C PHE A 91 11.63 -12.81 -3.84
N ASN A 92 10.90 -12.89 -4.95
CA ASN A 92 9.70 -13.70 -5.05
C ASN A 92 10.07 -15.19 -5.13
N HIS A 93 9.54 -15.98 -4.21
CA HIS A 93 9.66 -17.43 -4.20
C HIS A 93 8.27 -18.06 -4.09
N ASN A 94 7.85 -18.78 -5.14
CA ASN A 94 6.54 -19.43 -5.22
C ASN A 94 5.35 -18.47 -4.96
N GLY A 95 5.47 -17.22 -5.41
CA GLY A 95 4.46 -16.17 -5.23
C GLY A 95 4.65 -15.34 -3.97
N TRP A 96 5.54 -15.73 -3.05
CA TRP A 96 5.79 -15.02 -1.80
C TRP A 96 6.98 -14.09 -1.93
N SER A 97 6.78 -12.81 -1.63
CA SER A 97 7.84 -11.79 -1.71
C SER A 97 7.76 -10.82 -0.53
N PRO A 98 8.90 -10.45 0.08
CA PRO A 98 8.94 -9.39 1.06
C PRO A 98 8.68 -8.03 0.39
N LEU A 99 7.89 -7.18 1.04
CA LEU A 99 7.67 -5.81 0.62
C LEU A 99 7.98 -4.83 1.75
N VAL A 100 8.51 -3.67 1.36
CA VAL A 100 8.61 -2.48 2.19
C VAL A 100 8.01 -1.33 1.39
N VAL A 101 6.99 -0.68 1.95
CA VAL A 101 6.21 0.35 1.25
C VAL A 101 6.21 1.62 2.10
N PRO A 102 7.03 2.62 1.74
CA PRO A 102 6.91 3.97 2.29
C PRO A 102 5.75 4.70 1.62
N ALA A 103 5.10 5.57 2.38
CA ALA A 103 3.97 6.37 1.89
C ALA A 103 3.87 7.71 2.61
N ILE A 104 3.44 8.73 1.89
CA ILE A 104 3.06 10.02 2.46
C ILE A 104 1.54 10.15 2.38
N GLY A 105 0.91 10.69 3.42
CA GLY A 105 -0.52 10.92 3.40
C GLY A 105 -0.93 12.23 4.05
N TYR A 106 -2.11 12.68 3.68
CA TYR A 106 -2.68 13.95 4.08
C TYR A 106 -4.10 13.75 4.60
N ARG A 107 -4.35 14.17 5.84
CA ARG A 107 -5.66 14.10 6.50
C ARG A 107 -6.53 15.25 6.01
N LEU A 108 -7.64 14.91 5.37
CA LEU A 108 -8.67 15.87 4.98
C LEU A 108 -9.45 16.34 6.21
N ASN A 109 -9.74 15.40 7.11
CA ASN A 109 -10.37 15.64 8.41
C ASN A 109 -10.11 14.46 9.37
N SER A 110 -10.88 14.35 10.45
CA SER A 110 -10.72 13.29 11.46
C SER A 110 -11.02 11.88 10.96
N ARG A 111 -11.75 11.74 9.84
CA ARG A 111 -12.21 10.47 9.28
C ARG A 111 -11.57 10.11 7.94
N HIS A 112 -11.14 11.10 7.16
CA HIS A 112 -10.75 10.91 5.77
C HIS A 112 -9.31 11.34 5.51
N SER A 113 -8.56 10.53 4.77
CA SER A 113 -7.22 10.90 4.29
C SER A 113 -6.93 10.38 2.89
N LEU A 114 -6.00 11.02 2.22
CA LEU A 114 -5.42 10.57 0.94
C LEU A 114 -3.97 10.15 1.19
N GLN A 115 -3.49 9.16 0.44
CA GLN A 115 -2.15 8.63 0.60
C GLN A 115 -1.54 8.26 -0.74
N VAL A 116 -0.26 8.58 -0.90
CA VAL A 116 0.58 8.16 -2.03
C VAL A 116 1.65 7.21 -1.49
N SER A 117 1.65 5.98 -1.98
CA SER A 117 2.60 4.93 -1.58
C SER A 117 3.58 4.67 -2.71
N ALA A 118 4.87 4.53 -2.40
CA ALA A 118 5.89 4.18 -3.37
C ALA A 118 6.06 2.65 -3.46
N LEU A 119 5.93 2.11 -4.67
CA LEU A 119 6.04 0.68 -4.97
C LEU A 119 7.45 0.35 -5.50
N GLY A 120 8.48 0.85 -4.79
CA GLY A 120 9.88 0.79 -5.24
C GLY A 120 10.09 1.53 -6.56
N THR A 121 10.79 0.90 -7.51
CA THR A 121 11.04 1.47 -8.84
C THR A 121 9.89 1.25 -9.82
N ALA A 122 8.80 0.57 -9.41
CA ALA A 122 7.69 0.25 -10.30
C ALA A 122 6.74 1.43 -10.52
N GLY A 123 6.44 2.19 -9.46
CA GLY A 123 5.45 3.25 -9.55
C GLY A 123 4.92 3.75 -8.21
N LEU A 124 3.79 4.45 -8.30
CA LEU A 124 3.06 5.04 -7.17
C LEU A 124 1.65 4.47 -7.09
N LEU A 125 1.14 4.30 -5.87
CA LEU A 125 -0.24 3.92 -5.58
C LEU A 125 -0.98 5.10 -4.93
N PHE A 126 -2.19 5.42 -5.39
CA PHE A 126 -2.98 6.54 -4.88
C PHE A 126 -4.23 6.02 -4.18
N SER A 127 -4.27 6.15 -2.86
CA SER A 127 -5.32 5.56 -2.04
C SER A 127 -6.09 6.60 -1.22
N TYR A 128 -7.38 6.32 -1.06
CA TYR A 128 -8.27 6.96 -0.12
C TYR A 128 -8.42 6.09 1.12
N HIS A 129 -8.50 6.75 2.28
CA HIS A 129 -8.61 6.09 3.57
C HIS A 129 -9.79 6.63 4.37
N PHE A 130 -10.53 5.71 4.98
CA PHE A 130 -11.68 6.01 5.82
C PHE A 130 -11.55 5.38 7.21
N ARG A 131 -11.72 6.21 8.24
CA ARG A 131 -11.82 5.81 9.63
C ARG A 131 -13.30 5.88 10.06
N PRO A 132 -13.92 4.73 10.39
CA PRO A 132 -15.33 4.66 10.81
C PRO A 132 -15.59 5.36 12.14
#